data_AF-Q93R19-F1
#
_entry.id   AF-Q93R19-F1
#
_cell.length_a   1.000
_cell.length_b   1.000
_cell.length_c   1.000
_cell.angle_alpha   90.00
_cell.angle_beta   90.00
_cell.angle_gamma   90.00
#
_symmetry.space_group_name_H-M   'P 1'
#
loop_
_entity.id
_entity.type
_entity.pdbx_description
1 polymer ?
#
loop_
_entity_poly.entity_id
_entity_poly.type
_entity_poly.pdbx_seq_one_letter_code
_entity_poly.pdbx_strand_id
1 'polypeptide(L)'
;MLKKIIQIKNYGTFENYNCDGDFWDGKLLKNNIIYAPNGSGKTSISLIFQSLMNNNNDIIFKKKNLNVEGMPEIRLLSENEVGAESFVKFDKNGWNGKLSDIEVFNSFYFSDHVYTFNFHNEESFNDRLSNASKEKLDKIKSLNSKRIKKSSQLKNINNLFNRIKKGNIQVSSQKFKKSVMFKRKLEAQLTTIKNESERLYADVIKEFPQMVDEYYNLVNRYLEQFTDHIKINNIKYTTFKLFQTNNSPYGLKHLVFTLTINGTEMNIDARNKISFEYILSDGDKNAIALASFLAKIDFQEDTSKKIVVIDDPFTSFDTFRKYKTINLIGKLSKKISQLIVLTHDLQFANDVRKRIYDPSNTLSLQLMRYQNDVIIKQKDFSEELLIDFVKEMKILDTFLENGADNQFKIKMVKDSIRLALEGIFRIKFYKYNTDNVWLGDFLKLIDESSTVKYPEFVRLKQYLPDLRGLNDYSSPAHHDVGGMIGHIQIDSAELRTYVKETISLIEKI
;
A
#
# COMPACT_ATOMS: atom_id res chain seq x y z
N MET A 1 -14.64 -4.48 -8.31
CA MET A 1 -13.30 -3.83 -8.40
C MET A 1 -13.43 -2.32 -8.27
N LEU A 2 -12.39 -1.61 -7.85
CA LEU A 2 -12.32 -0.15 -7.96
C LEU A 2 -11.92 0.24 -9.38
N LYS A 3 -12.71 1.12 -10.00
CA LYS A 3 -12.46 1.60 -11.36
C LYS A 3 -11.70 2.91 -11.36
N LYS A 4 -12.05 3.84 -10.46
CA LYS A 4 -11.40 5.16 -10.42
C LYS A 4 -11.25 5.76 -9.02
N ILE A 5 -10.16 6.50 -8.83
CA ILE A 5 -10.04 7.51 -7.77
C ILE A 5 -10.42 8.86 -8.39
N ILE A 6 -11.60 9.36 -8.09
CA ILE A 6 -12.14 10.57 -8.73
C ILE A 6 -11.64 11.82 -8.02
N GLN A 7 -11.81 11.86 -6.69
CA GLN A 7 -11.49 13.03 -5.87
C GLN A 7 -11.03 12.62 -4.47
N ILE A 8 -10.02 13.31 -3.96
CA ILE A 8 -9.62 13.28 -2.56
C ILE A 8 -9.42 14.73 -2.11
N LYS A 9 -10.32 15.23 -1.26
CA LYS A 9 -10.33 16.62 -0.80
C LYS A 9 -10.24 16.70 0.71
N ASN A 10 -9.46 17.65 1.20
CA ASN A 10 -9.27 17.98 2.60
C ASN A 10 -8.92 16.75 3.46
N TYR A 11 -7.93 15.96 3.01
CA TYR A 11 -7.57 14.70 3.67
C TYR A 11 -6.06 14.44 3.64
N GLY A 12 -5.43 14.37 4.81
CA GLY A 12 -4.00 14.18 4.97
C GLY A 12 -3.23 15.29 4.25
N THR A 13 -2.49 14.89 3.22
CA THR A 13 -1.71 15.80 2.35
C THR A 13 -2.53 16.31 1.17
N PHE A 14 -3.68 15.72 0.87
CA PHE A 14 -4.53 16.11 -0.24
C PHE A 14 -5.33 17.36 0.14
N GLU A 15 -5.19 18.42 -0.65
CA GLU A 15 -6.02 19.62 -0.54
C GLU A 15 -7.31 19.42 -1.34
N ASN A 16 -7.21 19.16 -2.64
CA ASN A 16 -8.32 18.88 -3.53
C ASN A 16 -7.87 18.17 -4.82
N TYR A 17 -7.29 16.98 -4.68
CA TYR A 17 -6.94 16.15 -5.83
C TYR A 17 -8.20 15.78 -6.63
N ASN A 18 -8.14 15.94 -7.96
CA ASN A 18 -9.17 15.53 -8.92
C ASN A 18 -8.51 14.82 -10.12
N CYS A 19 -9.18 13.81 -10.68
CA CYS A 19 -8.67 13.00 -11.79
C CYS A 19 -8.79 13.62 -13.18
N ASP A 20 -9.37 14.82 -13.31
CA ASP A 20 -9.62 15.49 -14.60
C ASP A 20 -8.38 16.24 -15.14
N GLY A 21 -7.21 16.04 -14.54
CA GLY A 21 -5.95 16.66 -14.94
C GLY A 21 -5.20 15.87 -16.02
N ASP A 22 -4.21 16.52 -16.63
CA ASP A 22 -3.45 15.99 -17.78
C ASP A 22 -2.55 14.77 -17.45
N PHE A 23 -2.33 14.47 -16.17
CA PHE A 23 -1.32 13.49 -15.73
C PHE A 23 -1.82 12.05 -15.63
N TRP A 24 -3.10 11.85 -15.28
CA TRP A 24 -3.74 10.54 -15.13
C TRP A 24 -5.25 10.69 -14.94
N ASP A 25 -6.05 9.90 -15.67
CA ASP A 25 -7.52 9.99 -15.72
C ASP A 25 -8.26 9.31 -14.56
N GLY A 26 -7.53 9.00 -13.49
CA GLY A 26 -8.03 8.34 -12.29
C GLY A 26 -8.27 6.84 -12.41
N LYS A 27 -8.13 6.23 -13.60
CA LYS A 27 -8.44 4.80 -13.81
C LYS A 27 -7.43 3.87 -13.17
N LEU A 28 -7.95 2.86 -12.47
CA LEU A 28 -7.19 1.76 -11.91
C LEU A 28 -7.37 0.50 -12.76
N LEU A 29 -6.33 -0.32 -12.83
CA LEU A 29 -6.32 -1.63 -13.48
C LEU A 29 -6.42 -2.75 -12.43
N LYS A 30 -6.23 -4.01 -12.87
CA LYS A 30 -6.09 -5.16 -11.97
C LYS A 30 -4.92 -4.97 -11.02
N ASN A 31 -3.74 -4.59 -11.51
CA ASN A 31 -2.55 -4.36 -10.68
C ASN A 31 -2.17 -2.89 -10.75
N ASN A 32 -2.00 -2.25 -9.60
CA ASN A 32 -1.67 -0.84 -9.49
C ASN A 32 -0.49 -0.70 -8.56
N ILE A 33 0.68 -0.38 -9.10
CA ILE A 33 1.90 -0.18 -8.33
C ILE A 33 2.17 1.31 -8.24
N ILE A 34 2.24 1.81 -7.02
CA ILE A 34 2.23 3.24 -6.73
C ILE A 34 3.50 3.59 -5.94
N TYR A 35 4.43 4.26 -6.62
CA TYR A 35 5.62 4.81 -5.98
C TYR A 35 5.33 6.19 -5.38
N ALA A 36 5.72 6.43 -4.14
CA ALA A 36 5.49 7.68 -3.45
C ALA A 36 6.60 7.96 -2.43
N PRO A 37 7.36 9.06 -2.57
CA PRO A 37 8.27 9.52 -1.53
C PRO A 37 7.54 9.75 -0.20
N ASN A 38 8.27 9.65 0.91
CA ASN A 38 7.71 9.90 2.24
C ASN A 38 7.05 11.29 2.32
N GLY A 39 5.91 11.37 3.00
CA GLY A 39 5.13 12.61 3.08
C GLY A 39 4.27 12.94 1.86
N SER A 40 4.23 12.10 0.82
CA SER A 40 3.43 12.35 -0.41
C SER A 40 1.97 11.91 -0.33
N GLY A 41 1.52 11.36 0.81
CA GLY A 41 0.12 10.95 1.02
C GLY A 41 -0.18 9.46 0.83
N LYS A 42 0.84 8.63 0.67
CA LYS A 42 0.73 7.16 0.52
C LYS A 42 -0.14 6.50 1.60
N THR A 43 0.22 6.71 2.87
CA THR A 43 -0.54 6.19 4.01
C THR A 43 -1.93 6.80 4.13
N SER A 44 -2.14 8.01 3.60
CA SER A 44 -3.49 8.56 3.51
C SER A 44 -4.34 7.70 2.56
N ILE A 45 -3.83 7.36 1.37
CA ILE A 45 -4.56 6.47 0.44
C ILE A 45 -4.86 5.11 1.09
N SER A 46 -3.89 4.47 1.77
CA SER A 46 -4.14 3.18 2.42
C SER A 46 -5.22 3.28 3.52
N LEU A 47 -5.26 4.38 4.25
CA LEU A 47 -6.27 4.64 5.28
C LEU A 47 -7.67 4.92 4.72
N ILE A 48 -7.81 5.44 3.50
CA ILE A 48 -9.10 5.52 2.79
C ILE A 48 -9.67 4.12 2.63
N PHE A 49 -8.86 3.19 2.12
CA PHE A 49 -9.27 1.81 1.92
C PHE A 49 -9.51 1.08 3.24
N GLN A 50 -8.73 1.35 4.28
CA GLN A 50 -8.97 0.78 5.61
C GLN A 50 -10.28 1.30 6.24
N SER A 51 -10.59 2.58 6.06
CA SER A 51 -11.85 3.17 6.51
C SER A 51 -13.05 2.54 5.80
N LEU A 52 -12.96 2.36 4.48
CA LEU A 52 -13.97 1.65 3.68
C LEU A 52 -14.16 0.20 4.15
N MET A 53 -13.05 -0.54 4.30
CA MET A 53 -13.03 -1.94 4.75
C MET A 53 -13.76 -2.14 6.08
N ASN A 54 -13.53 -1.25 7.05
CA ASN A 54 -14.08 -1.37 8.40
C ASN A 54 -15.33 -0.52 8.63
N ASN A 55 -15.80 0.20 7.60
CA ASN A 55 -16.81 1.25 7.72
C ASN A 55 -16.53 2.22 8.90
N ASN A 56 -15.25 2.55 9.11
CA ASN A 56 -14.77 3.33 10.23
C ASN A 56 -14.47 4.77 9.79
N ASN A 57 -15.47 5.64 9.91
CA ASN A 57 -15.39 7.03 9.48
C ASN A 57 -14.38 7.86 10.31
N ASP A 58 -14.12 7.48 11.56
CA ASP A 58 -13.25 8.22 12.47
C ASP A 58 -11.82 8.31 11.95
N ILE A 59 -11.35 7.27 11.25
CA ILE A 59 -10.02 7.25 10.62
C ILE A 59 -9.88 8.41 9.61
N ILE A 60 -10.95 8.71 8.86
CA ILE A 60 -10.94 9.79 7.88
C ILE A 60 -10.95 11.14 8.58
N PHE A 61 -11.86 11.34 9.54
CA PHE A 61 -11.96 12.60 10.27
C PHE A 61 -10.70 12.95 11.06
N LYS A 62 -10.07 11.96 11.71
CA LYS A 62 -8.82 12.15 12.47
C LYS A 62 -7.63 12.57 11.60
N LYS A 63 -7.69 12.30 10.30
CA LYS A 63 -6.63 12.63 9.34
C LYS A 63 -7.10 13.71 8.34
N LYS A 64 -8.04 14.56 8.74
CA LYS A 64 -8.38 15.78 7.99
C LYS A 64 -7.12 16.62 7.72
N ASN A 65 -7.06 17.28 6.55
CA ASN A 65 -5.95 18.18 6.24
C ASN A 65 -5.91 19.35 7.25
N LEU A 66 -4.72 19.68 7.74
CA LEU A 66 -4.53 20.70 8.78
C LEU A 66 -4.76 22.13 8.28
N ASN A 67 -4.56 22.36 6.97
CA ASN A 67 -4.50 23.70 6.40
C ASN A 67 -5.76 24.06 5.60
N VAL A 68 -6.76 23.18 5.53
CA VAL A 68 -7.94 23.34 4.68
C VAL A 68 -9.21 23.32 5.54
N GLU A 69 -10.01 24.38 5.43
CA GLU A 69 -11.31 24.45 6.10
C GLU A 69 -12.35 23.47 5.51
N GLY A 70 -13.38 23.14 6.28
CA GLY A 70 -14.44 22.20 5.86
C GLY A 70 -14.19 20.76 6.31
N MET A 71 -14.90 19.81 5.69
CA MET A 71 -14.83 18.38 6.02
C MET A 71 -14.16 17.61 4.87
N PRO A 72 -13.50 16.46 5.15
CA PRO A 72 -12.99 15.59 4.10
C PRO A 72 -14.10 15.15 3.14
N GLU A 73 -13.78 15.13 1.84
CA GLU A 73 -14.63 14.55 0.80
C GLU A 73 -13.80 13.60 -0.06
N ILE A 74 -14.29 12.37 -0.22
CA ILE A 74 -13.63 11.36 -1.05
C ILE A 74 -14.67 10.81 -2.03
N ARG A 75 -14.29 10.67 -3.30
CA ARG A 75 -15.16 10.10 -4.34
C ARG A 75 -14.39 9.04 -5.13
N LEU A 76 -14.94 7.84 -5.15
CA LEU A 76 -14.41 6.69 -5.86
C LEU A 76 -15.47 6.13 -6.80
N LEU A 77 -15.04 5.54 -7.91
CA LEU A 77 -15.89 4.74 -8.79
C LEU A 77 -15.57 3.26 -8.56
N SER A 78 -16.62 2.48 -8.35
CA SER A 78 -16.52 1.02 -8.20
C SER A 78 -17.44 0.30 -9.16
N GLU A 79 -17.10 -0.93 -9.47
CA GLU A 79 -17.88 -1.84 -10.32
C GLU A 79 -18.16 -3.13 -9.53
N ASN A 80 -19.42 -3.54 -9.52
CA ASN A 80 -19.85 -4.79 -8.90
C ASN A 80 -19.70 -6.00 -9.84
N GLU A 81 -20.04 -7.20 -9.35
CA GLU A 81 -19.87 -8.46 -10.11
C GLU A 81 -20.68 -8.54 -11.41
N VAL A 82 -21.80 -7.81 -11.50
CA VAL A 82 -22.64 -7.74 -12.71
C VAL A 82 -22.25 -6.58 -13.64
N GLY A 83 -21.11 -5.93 -13.39
CA GLY A 83 -20.57 -4.85 -14.24
C GLY A 83 -21.27 -3.50 -14.05
N ALA A 84 -22.13 -3.36 -13.03
CA ALA A 84 -22.77 -2.08 -12.75
C ALA A 84 -21.83 -1.16 -11.95
N GLU A 85 -21.61 0.03 -12.49
CA GLU A 85 -20.80 1.05 -11.83
C GLU A 85 -21.60 1.82 -10.78
N SER A 86 -20.95 2.13 -9.65
CA SER A 86 -21.53 2.92 -8.57
C SER A 86 -20.49 3.80 -7.90
N PHE A 87 -20.91 5.00 -7.52
CA PHE A 87 -20.07 5.94 -6.78
C PHE A 87 -20.07 5.61 -5.29
N VAL A 88 -18.87 5.54 -4.73
CA VAL A 88 -18.66 5.45 -3.28
C VAL A 88 -18.10 6.78 -2.80
N LYS A 89 -18.85 7.46 -1.94
CA LYS A 89 -18.57 8.81 -1.45
C LYS A 89 -18.44 8.82 0.06
N PHE A 90 -17.43 9.54 0.55
CA PHE A 90 -17.35 9.99 1.94
C PHE A 90 -17.68 11.47 2.03
N ASP A 91 -18.50 11.85 3.01
CA ASP A 91 -18.70 13.25 3.40
C ASP A 91 -18.92 13.40 4.92
N LYS A 92 -19.48 14.52 5.36
CA LYS A 92 -19.80 14.80 6.77
C LYS A 92 -20.66 13.73 7.45
N ASN A 93 -21.43 12.94 6.69
CA ASN A 93 -22.28 11.87 7.21
C ASN A 93 -21.57 10.50 7.18
N GLY A 94 -20.32 10.44 6.72
CA GLY A 94 -19.56 9.21 6.51
C GLY A 94 -19.69 8.65 5.10
N TRP A 95 -19.37 7.36 4.95
CA TRP A 95 -19.52 6.64 3.68
C TRP A 95 -21.00 6.44 3.31
N ASN A 96 -21.37 6.76 2.06
CA ASN A 96 -22.72 6.53 1.52
C ASN A 96 -22.92 5.14 0.89
N GLY A 97 -21.84 4.38 0.73
CA GLY A 97 -21.81 3.09 0.07
C GLY A 97 -20.75 2.20 0.71
N LYS A 98 -20.85 0.90 0.47
CA LYS A 98 -19.84 -0.07 0.89
C LYS A 98 -19.18 -0.67 -0.33
N LEU A 99 -17.89 -0.89 -0.21
CA LEU A 99 -17.16 -1.76 -1.11
C LEU A 99 -16.81 -3.01 -0.31
N SER A 100 -17.38 -4.16 -0.69
CA SER A 100 -17.05 -5.43 -0.04
C SER A 100 -15.64 -5.88 -0.48
N ASP A 101 -15.06 -6.79 0.29
CA ASP A 101 -13.88 -7.56 -0.14
C ASP A 101 -12.55 -6.79 -0.23
N ILE A 102 -12.41 -5.68 0.49
CA ILE A 102 -11.11 -5.02 0.67
C ILE A 102 -10.34 -5.68 1.81
N GLU A 103 -9.04 -5.93 1.59
CA GLU A 103 -8.09 -6.29 2.64
C GLU A 103 -6.90 -5.32 2.59
N VAL A 104 -6.56 -4.72 3.74
CA VAL A 104 -5.52 -3.68 3.82
C VAL A 104 -4.38 -4.11 4.76
N PHE A 105 -3.17 -4.13 4.21
CA PHE A 105 -1.93 -4.24 4.97
C PHE A 105 -1.26 -2.86 5.05
N ASN A 106 -1.16 -2.30 6.25
CA ASN A 106 -0.48 -1.03 6.52
C ASN A 106 0.07 -1.04 7.96
N SER A 107 0.60 0.11 8.42
CA SER A 107 1.18 0.25 9.77
C SER A 107 0.21 -0.10 10.92
N PHE A 108 -1.10 0.07 10.75
CA PHE A 108 -2.10 -0.31 11.76
C PHE A 108 -2.33 -1.82 11.78
N TYR A 109 -2.30 -2.48 10.62
CA TYR A 109 -2.33 -3.94 10.57
C TYR A 109 -1.11 -4.50 11.32
N PHE A 110 0.07 -3.94 11.06
CA PHE A 110 1.30 -4.29 11.75
C PHE A 110 1.13 -4.19 13.27
N SER A 111 0.75 -3.03 13.82
CA SER A 111 0.63 -2.86 15.27
C SER A 111 -0.35 -3.85 15.92
N ASP A 112 -1.38 -4.23 15.18
CA ASP A 112 -2.43 -5.12 15.66
C ASP A 112 -2.08 -6.62 15.56
N HIS A 113 -0.99 -7.01 14.87
CA HIS A 113 -0.72 -8.41 14.49
C HIS A 113 0.69 -8.93 14.87
N VAL A 114 1.47 -8.19 15.64
CA VAL A 114 2.82 -8.66 16.07
C VAL A 114 2.75 -9.64 17.24
N TYR A 115 1.82 -9.47 18.18
CA TYR A 115 1.76 -10.25 19.43
C TYR A 115 0.48 -11.08 19.60
N THR A 116 -0.55 -10.67 18.89
CA THR A 116 -1.89 -11.25 18.90
C THR A 116 -2.46 -11.00 17.52
N PHE A 117 -3.14 -11.98 16.91
CA PHE A 117 -3.88 -11.71 15.68
C PHE A 117 -5.27 -11.21 16.06
N ASN A 118 -5.52 -9.94 15.77
CA ASN A 118 -6.76 -9.25 16.11
C ASN A 118 -7.71 -9.21 14.92
N PHE A 119 -8.91 -9.76 15.13
CA PHE A 119 -9.95 -9.78 14.11
C PHE A 119 -11.03 -8.77 14.46
N HIS A 120 -11.23 -7.80 13.56
CA HIS A 120 -12.16 -6.68 13.77
C HIS A 120 -13.52 -6.89 13.08
N ASN A 121 -13.60 -7.79 12.09
CA ASN A 121 -14.77 -7.96 11.24
C ASN A 121 -15.34 -9.39 11.34
N GLU A 122 -16.65 -9.52 11.17
CA GLU A 122 -17.37 -10.79 11.19
C GLU A 122 -16.98 -11.75 10.04
N GLU A 123 -16.31 -11.29 8.98
CA GLU A 123 -16.32 -12.04 7.72
C GLU A 123 -15.10 -12.96 7.50
N SER A 124 -13.90 -12.61 7.99
CA SER A 124 -12.67 -13.26 7.51
C SER A 124 -12.46 -14.71 7.97
N PHE A 125 -13.22 -15.17 8.96
CA PHE A 125 -13.23 -16.56 9.41
C PHE A 125 -14.61 -17.20 9.27
N ASN A 126 -15.69 -16.42 9.29
CA ASN A 126 -17.03 -17.00 9.24
C ASN A 126 -17.38 -17.54 7.84
N ASP A 127 -16.67 -17.11 6.79
CA ASP A 127 -16.77 -17.70 5.46
C ASP A 127 -16.32 -19.16 5.44
N ARG A 128 -15.40 -19.58 6.30
CA ARG A 128 -14.93 -20.96 6.43
C ARG A 128 -15.80 -21.87 7.31
N LEU A 129 -16.80 -21.30 7.98
CA LEU A 129 -17.74 -22.10 8.77
C LEU A 129 -18.59 -23.00 7.88
N SER A 130 -18.97 -24.16 8.41
CA SER A 130 -19.94 -25.02 7.75
C SER A 130 -21.26 -24.27 7.44
N ASN A 131 -21.97 -24.66 6.39
CA ASN A 131 -23.28 -24.09 6.05
C ASN A 131 -24.26 -24.13 7.24
N ALA A 132 -24.23 -25.22 8.02
CA ALA A 132 -25.04 -25.36 9.23
C ALA A 132 -24.66 -24.31 10.30
N SER A 133 -23.39 -23.96 10.44
CA SER A 133 -22.95 -22.92 11.38
C SER A 133 -23.22 -21.51 10.85
N LYS A 134 -23.10 -21.28 9.54
CA LYS A 134 -23.53 -20.03 8.87
C LYS A 134 -25.03 -19.76 9.11
N GLU A 135 -25.90 -20.77 8.92
CA GLU A 135 -27.33 -20.67 9.20
C GLU A 135 -27.63 -20.33 10.68
N LYS A 136 -26.88 -20.93 11.61
CA LYS A 136 -26.99 -20.61 13.05
C LYS A 136 -26.60 -19.16 13.32
N LEU A 137 -25.52 -18.66 12.70
CA LEU A 137 -25.12 -17.26 12.83
C LEU A 137 -26.19 -16.30 12.28
N ASP A 138 -26.80 -16.61 11.14
CA ASP A 138 -27.90 -15.82 10.58
C ASP A 138 -29.12 -15.80 11.51
N LYS A 139 -29.42 -16.95 12.13
CA LYS A 139 -30.46 -17.04 13.15
C LYS A 139 -30.12 -16.19 14.38
N ILE A 140 -28.87 -16.21 14.85
CA ILE A 140 -28.40 -15.36 15.95
C ILE A 140 -28.51 -13.86 15.59
N LYS A 141 -28.16 -13.47 14.36
CA LYS A 141 -28.32 -12.08 13.85
C LYS A 141 -29.78 -11.63 13.88
N SER A 142 -30.69 -12.50 13.44
CA SER A 142 -32.14 -12.27 13.51
C SER A 142 -32.65 -12.15 14.96
N LEU A 143 -32.18 -13.03 15.85
CA LEU A 143 -32.49 -13.00 17.27
C LEU A 143 -31.98 -11.72 17.95
N ASN A 144 -30.76 -11.25 17.62
CA ASN A 144 -30.22 -10.01 18.16
C ASN A 144 -31.03 -8.79 17.70
N SER A 145 -31.49 -8.77 16.45
CA SER A 145 -32.39 -7.71 15.95
C SER A 145 -33.72 -7.68 16.72
N LYS A 146 -34.29 -8.86 17.04
CA LYS A 146 -35.47 -8.97 17.92
C LYS A 146 -35.17 -8.52 19.35
N ARG A 147 -34.00 -8.88 19.89
CA ARG A 147 -33.53 -8.47 21.23
C ARG A 147 -33.46 -6.96 21.34
N ILE A 148 -32.85 -6.27 20.37
CA ILE A 148 -32.69 -4.80 20.37
C ILE A 148 -34.06 -4.12 20.44
N LYS A 149 -35.01 -4.55 19.59
CA LYS A 149 -36.40 -4.02 19.61
C LYS A 149 -37.06 -4.20 20.97
N LYS A 150 -36.98 -5.41 21.56
CA LYS A 150 -37.58 -5.71 22.87
C LYS A 150 -36.89 -4.98 24.02
N SER A 151 -35.57 -4.84 23.98
CA SER A 151 -34.79 -4.10 24.97
C SER A 151 -35.17 -2.61 24.97
N SER A 152 -35.40 -2.02 23.79
CA SER A 152 -35.91 -0.65 23.67
C SER A 152 -37.30 -0.50 24.29
N GLN A 153 -38.22 -1.45 24.02
CA GLN A 153 -39.55 -1.47 24.64
C GLN A 153 -39.47 -1.58 26.17
N LEU A 154 -38.59 -2.44 26.69
CA LEU A 154 -38.38 -2.62 28.12
C LEU A 154 -37.82 -1.34 28.77
N LYS A 155 -36.87 -0.66 28.11
CA LYS A 155 -36.34 0.64 28.54
C LYS A 155 -37.46 1.69 28.66
N ASN A 156 -38.37 1.75 27.69
CA ASN A 156 -39.50 2.67 27.70
C ASN A 156 -40.45 2.39 28.88
N ILE A 157 -40.75 1.12 29.17
CA ILE A 157 -41.59 0.75 30.32
C ILE A 157 -40.90 1.07 31.65
N ASN A 158 -39.60 0.80 31.77
CA ASN A 158 -38.86 1.14 32.98
C ASN A 158 -38.83 2.66 33.21
N ASN A 159 -38.69 3.46 32.15
CA ASN A 159 -38.80 4.91 32.23
C ASN A 159 -40.20 5.37 32.68
N LEU A 160 -41.26 4.74 32.17
CA LEU A 160 -42.63 4.99 32.63
C LEU A 160 -42.77 4.69 34.13
N PHE A 161 -42.31 3.53 34.60
CA PHE A 161 -42.37 3.16 36.01
C PHE A 161 -41.57 4.10 36.90
N ASN A 162 -40.41 4.57 36.45
CA ASN A 162 -39.63 5.57 37.17
C ASN A 162 -40.38 6.91 37.27
N ARG A 163 -41.07 7.35 36.21
CA ARG A 163 -41.89 8.58 36.22
C ARG A 163 -43.09 8.46 37.16
N ILE A 164 -43.74 7.29 37.20
CA ILE A 164 -44.84 7.01 38.14
C ILE A 164 -44.32 7.03 39.59
N LYS A 165 -43.19 6.37 39.86
CA LYS A 165 -42.58 6.32 41.20
C LYS A 165 -42.18 7.72 41.71
N LYS A 166 -41.76 8.63 40.82
CA LYS A 166 -41.42 10.02 41.13
C LYS A 166 -42.65 10.95 41.27
N GLY A 167 -43.86 10.45 41.02
CA GLY A 167 -45.08 11.27 41.05
C GLY A 167 -45.32 12.13 39.81
N ASN A 168 -44.47 12.02 38.77
CA ASN A 168 -44.55 12.86 37.56
C ASN A 168 -45.73 12.50 36.65
N ILE A 169 -46.36 11.33 36.84
CA ILE A 169 -47.52 10.86 36.08
C ILE A 169 -48.38 10.00 37.01
N GLN A 170 -49.70 10.22 36.99
CA GLN A 170 -50.67 9.29 37.55
C GLN A 170 -51.23 8.35 36.48
N VAL A 171 -51.39 7.08 36.83
CA VAL A 171 -51.87 6.03 35.92
C VAL A 171 -52.88 5.16 36.66
N SER A 172 -53.97 4.78 36.00
CA SER A 172 -54.98 3.92 36.63
C SER A 172 -54.41 2.57 37.06
N SER A 173 -54.97 1.99 38.13
CA SER A 173 -54.56 0.68 38.66
C SER A 173 -54.58 -0.42 37.59
N GLN A 174 -55.57 -0.40 36.70
CA GLN A 174 -55.71 -1.36 35.61
C GLN A 174 -54.64 -1.19 34.52
N LYS A 175 -54.31 0.06 34.14
CA LYS A 175 -53.24 0.34 33.17
C LYS A 175 -51.85 0.03 33.75
N PHE A 176 -51.67 0.25 35.05
CA PHE A 176 -50.45 -0.15 35.76
C PHE A 176 -50.28 -1.68 35.76
N LYS A 177 -51.32 -2.45 36.14
CA LYS A 177 -51.30 -3.92 36.09
C LYS A 177 -50.96 -4.45 34.69
N LYS A 178 -51.59 -3.91 33.63
CA LYS A 178 -51.27 -4.28 32.23
C LYS A 178 -49.79 -4.03 31.89
N SER A 179 -49.24 -2.89 32.32
CA SER A 179 -47.82 -2.54 32.08
C SER A 179 -46.87 -3.48 32.81
N VAL A 180 -47.21 -3.91 34.03
CA VAL A 180 -46.41 -4.89 34.80
C VAL A 180 -46.40 -6.25 34.11
N MET A 181 -47.55 -6.74 33.64
CA MET A 181 -47.60 -7.99 32.88
C MET A 181 -46.82 -7.89 31.56
N PHE A 182 -46.92 -6.76 30.86
CA PHE A 182 -46.18 -6.54 29.63
C PHE A 182 -44.66 -6.51 29.87
N LYS A 183 -44.20 -5.88 30.96
CA LYS A 183 -42.79 -5.94 31.39
C LYS A 183 -42.32 -7.38 31.59
N ARG A 184 -43.04 -8.18 32.38
CA ARG A 184 -42.71 -9.60 32.64
C ARG A 184 -42.62 -10.41 31.35
N LYS A 185 -43.55 -10.19 30.42
CA LYS A 185 -43.54 -10.84 29.10
C LYS A 185 -42.28 -10.47 28.30
N LEU A 186 -41.87 -9.20 28.30
CA LEU A 186 -40.64 -8.77 27.61
C LEU A 186 -39.39 -9.38 28.24
N GLU A 187 -39.32 -9.42 29.57
CA GLU A 187 -38.19 -10.03 30.31
C GLU A 187 -38.06 -11.53 30.01
N ALA A 188 -39.17 -12.28 30.02
CA ALA A 188 -39.19 -13.69 29.66
C ALA A 188 -38.75 -13.91 28.19
N GLN A 189 -39.21 -13.08 27.26
CA GLN A 189 -38.81 -13.14 25.86
C GLN A 189 -37.33 -12.82 25.64
N LEU A 190 -36.79 -11.82 26.36
CA LEU A 190 -35.36 -11.49 26.30
C LEU A 190 -34.50 -12.64 26.85
N THR A 191 -34.94 -13.27 27.94
CA THR A 191 -34.28 -14.46 28.51
C THR A 191 -34.27 -15.62 27.52
N THR A 192 -35.41 -15.87 26.86
CA THR A 192 -35.52 -16.92 25.83
C THR A 192 -34.56 -16.65 24.65
N ILE A 193 -34.54 -15.42 24.14
CA ILE A 193 -33.64 -15.02 23.05
C ILE A 193 -32.17 -15.21 23.45
N LYS A 194 -31.82 -14.83 24.69
CA LYS A 194 -30.46 -14.99 25.21
C LYS A 194 -30.05 -16.46 25.21
N ASN A 195 -30.85 -17.33 25.84
CA ASN A 195 -30.54 -18.75 25.98
C ASN A 195 -30.47 -19.45 24.61
N GLU A 196 -31.39 -19.12 23.68
CA GLU A 196 -31.36 -19.69 22.33
C GLU A 196 -30.09 -19.25 21.57
N SER A 197 -29.72 -17.98 21.66
CA SER A 197 -28.51 -17.47 20.99
C SER A 197 -27.23 -18.07 21.58
N GLU A 198 -27.14 -18.21 22.90
CA GLU A 198 -26.00 -18.86 23.57
C GLU A 198 -25.87 -20.33 23.17
N ARG A 199 -26.99 -21.05 23.09
CA ARG A 199 -27.01 -22.45 22.61
C ARG A 199 -26.52 -22.56 21.17
N LEU A 200 -27.07 -21.74 20.27
CA LEU A 200 -26.68 -21.75 18.84
C LEU A 200 -25.20 -21.39 18.68
N TYR A 201 -24.70 -20.42 19.43
CA TYR A 201 -23.31 -19.98 19.33
C TYR A 201 -22.34 -21.00 19.92
N ALA A 202 -22.73 -21.71 20.98
CA ALA A 202 -21.93 -22.82 21.53
C ALA A 202 -21.71 -23.93 20.49
N ASP A 203 -22.65 -24.16 19.59
CA ASP A 203 -22.46 -25.11 18.49
C ASP A 203 -21.52 -24.57 17.41
N VAL A 204 -21.57 -23.27 17.10
CA VAL A 204 -20.65 -22.63 16.14
C VAL A 204 -19.21 -22.67 16.64
N ILE A 205 -18.99 -22.40 17.94
CA ILE A 205 -17.66 -22.37 18.56
C ILE A 205 -16.93 -23.71 18.44
N LYS A 206 -17.64 -24.84 18.31
CA LYS A 206 -17.03 -26.17 18.17
C LYS A 206 -16.15 -26.32 16.92
N GLU A 207 -16.38 -25.51 15.88
CA GLU A 207 -15.59 -25.52 14.65
C GLU A 207 -14.30 -24.69 14.77
N PHE A 208 -14.25 -23.73 15.70
CA PHE A 208 -13.12 -22.80 15.82
C PHE A 208 -11.77 -23.44 16.11
N PRO A 209 -11.62 -24.47 16.99
CA PRO A 209 -10.31 -25.07 17.24
C PRO A 209 -9.61 -25.54 15.96
N GLN A 210 -10.30 -26.29 15.11
CA GLN A 210 -9.75 -26.80 13.85
C GLN A 210 -9.38 -25.64 12.92
N MET A 211 -10.25 -24.64 12.79
CA MET A 211 -9.99 -23.46 11.96
C MET A 211 -8.77 -22.66 12.45
N VAL A 212 -8.60 -22.53 13.76
CA VAL A 212 -7.44 -21.87 14.37
C VAL A 212 -6.16 -22.65 14.08
N ASP A 213 -6.19 -23.99 14.16
CA ASP A 213 -5.04 -24.83 13.82
C ASP A 213 -4.67 -24.74 12.33
N GLU A 214 -5.65 -24.74 11.44
CA GLU A 214 -5.44 -24.57 10.00
C GLU A 214 -4.82 -23.20 9.67
N TYR A 215 -5.36 -22.13 10.26
CA TYR A 215 -4.82 -20.77 10.11
C TYR A 215 -3.40 -20.66 10.68
N TYR A 216 -3.18 -21.16 11.89
CA TYR A 216 -1.86 -21.25 12.54
C TYR A 216 -0.81 -21.89 11.64
N ASN A 217 -1.12 -23.07 11.08
CA ASN A 217 -0.22 -23.79 10.19
C ASN A 217 0.08 -23.00 8.91
N LEU A 218 -0.91 -22.27 8.39
CA LEU A 218 -0.74 -21.42 7.22
C LEU A 218 0.16 -20.20 7.51
N VAL A 219 0.00 -19.57 8.68
CA VAL A 219 0.87 -18.46 9.11
C VAL A 219 2.32 -18.94 9.20
N ASN A 220 2.58 -20.07 9.87
CA ASN A 220 3.94 -20.61 9.97
C ASN A 220 4.53 -20.96 8.60
N ARG A 221 3.75 -21.53 7.68
CA ARG A 221 4.21 -21.80 6.30
C ARG A 221 4.64 -20.53 5.55
N TYR A 222 3.97 -19.41 5.81
CA TYR A 222 4.39 -18.12 5.26
C TYR A 222 5.62 -17.56 5.99
N LEU A 223 5.64 -17.65 7.32
CA LEU A 223 6.73 -17.13 8.15
C LEU A 223 8.07 -17.83 7.84
N GLU A 224 8.05 -19.15 7.66
CA GLU A 224 9.23 -19.97 7.30
C GLU A 224 9.88 -19.54 5.97
N GLN A 225 9.16 -18.81 5.11
CA GLN A 225 9.74 -18.26 3.88
C GLN A 225 10.56 -16.99 4.11
N PHE A 226 10.39 -16.32 5.26
CA PHE A 226 11.07 -15.08 5.63
C PHE A 226 12.18 -15.30 6.68
N THR A 227 12.04 -16.32 7.53
CA THR A 227 12.93 -16.60 8.67
C THR A 227 12.87 -18.08 9.03
N ASP A 228 14.02 -18.64 9.41
CA ASP A 228 14.16 -19.98 9.98
C ASP A 228 14.24 -19.97 11.52
N HIS A 229 14.56 -18.82 12.11
CA HIS A 229 14.82 -18.66 13.54
C HIS A 229 13.59 -18.35 14.37
N ILE A 230 12.46 -17.98 13.75
CA ILE A 230 11.20 -17.66 14.45
C ILE A 230 10.12 -18.65 14.05
N LYS A 231 9.43 -19.20 15.05
CA LYS A 231 8.21 -19.99 14.87
C LYS A 231 7.12 -19.51 15.78
N ILE A 232 5.90 -19.48 15.28
CA ILE A 232 4.72 -19.32 16.11
C ILE A 232 4.41 -20.67 16.73
N ASN A 233 4.17 -20.69 18.04
CA ASN A 233 3.75 -21.87 18.79
C ASN A 233 2.25 -21.75 19.13
N ASN A 234 1.75 -22.67 19.97
CA ASN A 234 0.39 -22.72 20.53
C ASN A 234 -0.40 -21.40 20.49
N ILE A 235 -1.57 -21.44 19.86
CA ILE A 235 -2.51 -20.32 19.80
C ILE A 235 -3.65 -20.54 20.80
N LYS A 236 -3.85 -19.59 21.71
CA LYS A 236 -5.08 -19.45 22.49
C LYS A 236 -6.00 -18.47 21.77
N TYR A 237 -7.28 -18.81 21.67
CA TYR A 237 -8.25 -17.93 21.02
C TYR A 237 -9.30 -17.41 21.99
N THR A 238 -9.84 -16.23 21.67
CA THR A 238 -11.05 -15.70 22.30
C THR A 238 -12.06 -15.35 21.23
N THR A 239 -13.34 -15.50 21.56
CA THR A 239 -14.44 -15.15 20.66
C THR A 239 -15.08 -13.84 21.12
N PHE A 240 -15.84 -13.22 20.22
CA PHE A 240 -16.72 -12.14 20.64
C PHE A 240 -17.75 -12.64 21.65
N LYS A 241 -18.05 -11.80 22.65
CA LYS A 241 -19.10 -12.09 23.63
C LYS A 241 -20.43 -11.61 23.08
N LEU A 242 -21.41 -12.50 23.04
CA LEU A 242 -22.78 -12.17 22.65
C LEU A 242 -23.31 -11.00 23.50
N PHE A 243 -24.05 -10.10 22.85
CA PHE A 243 -24.85 -9.06 23.50
C PHE A 243 -24.10 -7.95 24.24
N GLN A 244 -22.77 -7.86 24.14
CA GLN A 244 -22.01 -6.74 24.71
C GLN A 244 -22.34 -5.39 24.06
N THR A 245 -22.69 -5.38 22.78
CA THR A 245 -23.08 -4.16 22.05
C THR A 245 -24.30 -4.45 21.15
N ASN A 246 -24.86 -3.42 20.50
CA ASN A 246 -25.99 -3.61 19.59
C ASN A 246 -25.57 -4.32 18.29
N ASN A 247 -24.37 -4.04 17.79
CA ASN A 247 -23.81 -4.65 16.58
C ASN A 247 -22.83 -5.78 16.91
N SER A 248 -22.98 -6.46 18.06
CA SER A 248 -22.03 -7.47 18.56
C SER A 248 -21.55 -8.38 17.41
N PRO A 249 -20.27 -8.28 17.01
CA PRO A 249 -19.74 -9.16 16.01
C PRO A 249 -19.74 -10.61 16.50
N TYR A 250 -19.80 -11.55 15.57
CA TYR A 250 -19.80 -12.99 15.83
C TYR A 250 -18.52 -13.59 15.25
N GLY A 251 -17.87 -14.50 15.98
CA GLY A 251 -16.65 -15.16 15.52
C GLY A 251 -15.47 -15.04 16.47
N LEU A 252 -14.30 -15.39 15.93
CA LEU A 252 -13.00 -15.18 16.56
C LEU A 252 -12.71 -13.69 16.73
N LYS A 253 -12.11 -13.32 17.87
CA LYS A 253 -11.76 -11.95 18.21
C LYS A 253 -10.24 -11.76 18.31
N HIS A 254 -9.59 -12.61 19.11
CA HIS A 254 -8.14 -12.55 19.31
C HIS A 254 -7.55 -13.95 19.25
N LEU A 255 -6.41 -14.09 18.59
CA LEU A 255 -5.52 -15.24 18.66
C LEU A 255 -4.23 -14.81 19.34
N VAL A 256 -4.04 -15.24 20.59
CA VAL A 256 -2.84 -14.98 21.38
C VAL A 256 -1.90 -16.16 21.20
N PHE A 257 -0.73 -15.92 20.65
CA PHE A 257 0.25 -16.96 20.36
C PHE A 257 1.53 -16.75 21.17
N THR A 258 2.35 -17.79 21.25
CA THR A 258 3.71 -17.72 21.79
C THR A 258 4.72 -17.90 20.66
N LEU A 259 5.98 -17.55 20.90
CA LEU A 259 7.02 -17.63 19.87
C LEU A 259 8.15 -18.52 20.35
N THR A 260 8.69 -19.33 19.44
CA THR A 260 10.04 -19.88 19.58
C THR A 260 11.00 -18.99 18.79
N ILE A 261 12.06 -18.50 19.44
CA ILE A 261 13.11 -17.69 18.82
C ILE A 261 14.44 -18.39 19.06
N ASN A 262 15.18 -18.71 18.00
CA ASN A 262 16.45 -19.47 18.07
C ASN A 262 16.33 -20.75 18.91
N GLY A 263 15.22 -21.47 18.77
CA GLY A 263 14.94 -22.69 19.54
C GLY A 263 14.52 -22.48 21.01
N THR A 264 14.44 -21.24 21.49
CA THR A 264 13.97 -20.92 22.85
C THR A 264 12.51 -20.50 22.83
N GLU A 265 11.66 -21.22 23.59
CA GLU A 265 10.25 -20.87 23.73
C GLU A 265 10.08 -19.66 24.66
N MET A 266 9.38 -18.65 24.16
CA MET A 266 9.07 -17.42 24.87
C MET A 266 7.62 -17.41 25.30
N ASN A 267 7.39 -17.48 26.61
CA ASN A 267 6.06 -17.29 27.20
C ASN A 267 5.79 -15.81 27.48
N ILE A 268 4.74 -15.28 26.86
CA ILE A 268 4.18 -13.95 27.16
C ILE A 268 3.33 -14.05 28.42
N ASP A 269 3.94 -14.24 29.58
CA ASP A 269 3.24 -13.99 30.84
C ASP A 269 3.46 -12.53 31.24
N ALA A 270 2.36 -11.85 31.62
CA ALA A 270 2.32 -10.44 32.00
C ALA A 270 3.24 -10.03 33.18
N ARG A 271 4.02 -10.98 33.72
CA ARG A 271 5.01 -10.78 34.79
C ARG A 271 6.46 -10.87 34.32
N ASN A 272 6.72 -11.26 33.07
CA ASN A 272 8.08 -11.37 32.54
C ASN A 272 8.60 -10.01 32.06
N LYS A 273 9.79 -9.65 32.55
CA LYS A 273 10.56 -8.42 32.26
C LYS A 273 11.02 -8.25 30.81
N ILE A 274 10.66 -9.16 29.89
CA ILE A 274 11.13 -9.15 28.51
C ILE A 274 9.93 -9.11 27.57
N SER A 275 9.65 -7.93 27.00
CA SER A 275 8.65 -7.77 25.94
C SER A 275 9.24 -8.21 24.60
N PHE A 276 8.42 -8.85 23.76
CA PHE A 276 8.75 -9.13 22.36
C PHE A 276 9.20 -7.87 21.60
N GLU A 277 8.79 -6.70 22.05
CA GLU A 277 9.22 -5.41 21.53
C GLU A 277 10.73 -5.22 21.52
N TYR A 278 11.41 -5.77 22.54
CA TYR A 278 12.87 -5.65 22.71
C TYR A 278 13.65 -6.86 22.17
N ILE A 279 12.98 -7.98 21.89
CA ILE A 279 13.63 -9.20 21.36
C ILE A 279 13.57 -9.23 19.85
N LEU A 280 12.40 -8.92 19.28
CA LEU A 280 12.19 -8.99 17.84
C LEU A 280 12.75 -7.75 17.16
N SER A 281 13.52 -7.94 16.10
CA SER A 281 13.87 -6.86 15.19
C SER A 281 12.61 -6.34 14.48
N ASP A 282 12.65 -5.11 13.97
CA ASP A 282 11.52 -4.58 13.18
C ASP A 282 11.25 -5.43 11.92
N GLY A 283 12.31 -6.00 11.35
CA GLY A 283 12.18 -6.96 10.25
C GLY A 283 11.45 -8.23 10.66
N ASP A 284 11.66 -8.74 11.88
CA ASP A 284 10.97 -9.94 12.36
C ASP A 284 9.50 -9.68 12.68
N LYS A 285 9.22 -8.56 13.35
CA LYS A 285 7.84 -8.11 13.60
C LYS A 285 7.06 -7.99 12.30
N ASN A 286 7.70 -7.46 11.26
CA ASN A 286 7.05 -7.23 9.98
C ASN A 286 6.90 -8.52 9.17
N ALA A 287 7.86 -9.46 9.28
CA ALA A 287 7.69 -10.80 8.72
C ALA A 287 6.49 -11.54 9.34
N ILE A 288 6.29 -11.47 10.66
CA ILE A 288 5.13 -12.05 11.35
C ILE A 288 3.83 -11.41 10.85
N ALA A 289 3.77 -10.07 10.82
CA ALA A 289 2.59 -9.34 10.35
C ALA A 289 2.26 -9.70 8.89
N LEU A 290 3.23 -9.64 7.98
CA LEU A 290 3.03 -9.95 6.57
C LEU A 290 2.64 -11.42 6.35
N ALA A 291 3.26 -12.36 7.07
CA ALA A 291 2.90 -13.77 7.02
C ALA A 291 1.45 -14.00 7.48
N SER A 292 1.03 -13.35 8.57
CA SER A 292 -0.35 -13.44 9.06
C SER A 292 -1.36 -12.83 8.08
N PHE A 293 -1.00 -11.72 7.42
CA PHE A 293 -1.85 -11.10 6.41
C PHE A 293 -2.05 -12.00 5.18
N LEU A 294 -0.95 -12.56 4.66
CA LEU A 294 -1.01 -13.48 3.52
C LEU A 294 -1.77 -14.76 3.87
N ALA A 295 -1.57 -15.29 5.08
CA ALA A 295 -2.33 -16.42 5.59
C ALA A 295 -3.81 -16.08 5.70
N LYS A 296 -4.18 -14.88 6.18
CA LYS A 296 -5.58 -14.45 6.29
C LYS A 296 -6.28 -14.47 4.94
N ILE A 297 -5.60 -13.98 3.89
CA ILE A 297 -6.17 -13.99 2.53
C ILE A 297 -6.31 -15.43 2.02
N ASP A 298 -5.26 -16.25 2.13
CA ASP A 298 -5.30 -17.64 1.64
C ASP A 298 -6.20 -18.56 2.47
N PHE A 299 -6.61 -18.15 3.67
CA PHE A 299 -7.53 -18.89 4.52
C PHE A 299 -8.99 -18.76 4.04
N GLN A 300 -9.33 -17.66 3.36
CA GLN A 300 -10.68 -17.40 2.86
C GLN A 300 -11.08 -18.39 1.76
N GLU A 301 -12.39 -18.69 1.64
CA GLU A 301 -12.90 -19.64 0.63
C GLU A 301 -12.73 -19.12 -0.81
N ASP A 302 -13.02 -17.84 -1.03
CA ASP A 302 -12.93 -17.19 -2.34
C ASP A 302 -12.14 -15.88 -2.24
N THR A 303 -10.99 -15.87 -2.92
CA THR A 303 -10.12 -14.68 -3.02
C THR A 303 -10.31 -13.92 -4.32
N SER A 304 -11.02 -14.48 -5.30
CA SER A 304 -11.13 -13.95 -6.66
C SER A 304 -11.79 -12.59 -6.75
N LYS A 305 -12.57 -12.22 -5.72
CA LYS A 305 -13.29 -10.96 -5.58
C LYS A 305 -12.54 -9.91 -4.76
N LYS A 306 -11.45 -10.31 -4.10
CA LYS A 306 -10.75 -9.45 -3.14
C LYS A 306 -9.99 -8.31 -3.82
N ILE A 307 -9.99 -7.16 -3.16
CA ILE A 307 -9.17 -6.00 -3.48
C ILE A 307 -8.14 -5.91 -2.36
N VAL A 308 -6.87 -6.14 -2.68
CA VAL A 308 -5.80 -6.12 -1.68
C VAL A 308 -4.99 -4.84 -1.82
N VAL A 309 -4.88 -4.11 -0.72
CA VAL A 309 -4.06 -2.89 -0.61
C VAL A 309 -2.89 -3.17 0.32
N ILE A 310 -1.67 -2.93 -0.16
CA ILE A 310 -0.44 -3.14 0.59
C ILE A 310 0.33 -1.81 0.61
N ASP A 311 0.51 -1.23 1.80
CA ASP A 311 1.23 0.03 2.02
C ASP A 311 2.54 -0.24 2.75
N ASP A 312 3.67 -0.08 2.04
CA ASP A 312 5.03 -0.42 2.50
C ASP A 312 5.07 -1.79 3.22
N PRO A 313 5.08 -2.92 2.46
CA PRO A 313 5.00 -4.26 3.04
C PRO A 313 6.18 -4.65 3.95
N PHE A 314 7.21 -3.80 4.01
CA PHE A 314 8.33 -3.98 4.88
C PHE A 314 8.88 -2.65 5.38
N THR A 315 9.45 -2.71 6.57
CA THR A 315 10.34 -1.73 7.18
C THR A 315 11.62 -2.49 7.48
N SER A 316 12.76 -2.01 6.95
CA SER A 316 14.09 -2.58 7.26
C SER A 316 14.27 -4.07 6.90
N PHE A 317 13.75 -4.52 5.75
CA PHE A 317 14.04 -5.87 5.22
C PHE A 317 15.37 -5.92 4.47
N ASP A 318 16.11 -7.01 4.66
CA ASP A 318 17.24 -7.39 3.81
C ASP A 318 16.79 -7.79 2.38
N THR A 319 17.76 -7.95 1.48
CA THR A 319 17.53 -8.30 0.07
C THR A 319 16.75 -9.61 -0.10
N PHE A 320 17.02 -10.62 0.75
CA PHE A 320 16.36 -11.92 0.67
C PHE A 320 14.87 -11.80 1.03
N ARG A 321 14.55 -11.15 2.16
CA ARG A 321 13.16 -10.95 2.58
C ARG A 321 12.40 -10.06 1.60
N LYS A 322 13.02 -9.00 1.06
CA LYS A 322 12.44 -8.19 -0.02
C LYS A 322 12.10 -9.04 -1.24
N TYR A 323 13.02 -9.89 -1.70
CA TYR A 323 12.81 -10.80 -2.82
C TYR A 323 11.66 -11.80 -2.58
N LYS A 324 11.55 -12.33 -1.36
CA LYS A 324 10.42 -13.21 -0.97
C LYS A 324 9.10 -12.46 -1.00
N THR A 325 9.04 -11.25 -0.45
CA THR A 325 7.86 -10.38 -0.52
C THR A 325 7.43 -10.12 -1.97
N ILE A 326 8.35 -9.75 -2.86
CA ILE A 326 8.07 -9.54 -4.30
C ILE A 326 7.41 -10.78 -4.91
N ASN A 327 7.97 -11.96 -4.65
CA ASN A 327 7.44 -13.22 -5.17
C ASN A 327 6.04 -13.55 -4.65
N LEU A 328 5.79 -13.32 -3.35
CA LEU A 328 4.51 -13.58 -2.72
C LEU A 328 3.43 -12.62 -3.23
N ILE A 329 3.75 -11.33 -3.38
CA ILE A 329 2.85 -10.34 -3.99
C ILE A 329 2.52 -10.72 -5.44
N GLY A 330 3.51 -11.14 -6.23
CA GLY A 330 3.29 -11.60 -7.60
C GLY A 330 2.47 -12.89 -7.72
N LYS A 331 2.47 -13.75 -6.69
CA LYS A 331 1.55 -14.90 -6.61
C LYS A 331 0.15 -14.47 -6.20
N LEU A 332 0.05 -13.58 -5.21
CA LEU A 332 -1.20 -13.04 -4.69
C LEU A 332 -2.00 -12.32 -5.78
N SER A 333 -1.35 -11.52 -6.62
CA SER A 333 -1.99 -10.78 -7.73
C SER A 333 -2.76 -11.67 -8.70
N LYS A 334 -2.38 -12.96 -8.83
CA LYS A 334 -3.06 -13.92 -9.69
C LYS A 334 -4.37 -14.43 -9.09
N LYS A 335 -4.49 -14.46 -7.76
CA LYS A 335 -5.62 -15.02 -7.03
C LYS A 335 -6.74 -14.01 -6.77
N ILE A 336 -6.42 -12.72 -6.78
CA ILE A 336 -7.34 -11.64 -6.38
C ILE A 336 -7.89 -10.84 -7.57
N SER A 337 -9.00 -10.12 -7.35
CA SER A 337 -9.59 -9.25 -8.37
C SER A 337 -8.72 -8.03 -8.67
N GLN A 338 -8.10 -7.45 -7.63
CA GLN A 338 -7.35 -6.22 -7.76
C GLN A 338 -6.26 -6.10 -6.70
N LEU A 339 -5.07 -5.68 -7.11
CA LEU A 339 -3.92 -5.39 -6.26
C LEU A 339 -3.59 -3.89 -6.34
N ILE A 340 -3.38 -3.27 -5.18
CA ILE A 340 -2.83 -1.92 -5.05
C ILE A 340 -1.62 -2.00 -4.11
N VAL A 341 -0.42 -1.82 -4.63
CA VAL A 341 0.81 -1.77 -3.82
C VAL A 341 1.29 -0.34 -3.79
N LEU A 342 1.45 0.22 -2.60
CA LEU A 342 2.08 1.50 -2.41
C LEU A 342 3.44 1.34 -1.75
N THR A 343 4.45 2.04 -2.25
CA THR A 343 5.80 1.98 -1.67
C THR A 343 6.60 3.27 -1.84
N HIS A 344 7.55 3.51 -0.92
CA HIS A 344 8.58 4.55 -1.08
C HIS A 344 9.88 4.02 -1.71
N ASP A 345 10.00 2.72 -1.94
CA ASP A 345 11.17 2.08 -2.55
C ASP A 345 10.90 1.87 -4.05
N LEU A 346 11.54 2.70 -4.89
CA LEU A 346 11.35 2.68 -6.35
C LEU A 346 11.81 1.36 -6.97
N GLN A 347 12.91 0.79 -6.46
CA GLN A 347 13.44 -0.47 -6.95
C GLN A 347 12.44 -1.59 -6.65
N PHE A 348 11.91 -1.65 -5.43
CA PHE A 348 10.86 -2.58 -5.06
C PHE A 348 9.61 -2.42 -5.93
N ALA A 349 9.15 -1.18 -6.20
CA ALA A 349 8.02 -0.93 -7.09
C ALA A 349 8.26 -1.53 -8.49
N ASN A 350 9.45 -1.30 -9.05
CA ASN A 350 9.82 -1.85 -10.36
C ASN A 350 9.91 -3.38 -10.34
N ASP A 351 10.47 -3.98 -9.29
CA ASP A 351 10.61 -5.42 -9.19
C ASP A 351 9.27 -6.13 -9.00
N VAL A 352 8.34 -5.55 -8.22
CA VAL A 352 6.96 -6.03 -8.15
C VAL A 352 6.28 -5.94 -9.51
N ARG A 353 6.40 -4.81 -10.21
CA ARG A 353 5.85 -4.63 -11.56
C ARG A 353 6.39 -5.71 -12.51
N LYS A 354 7.71 -5.93 -12.55
CA LYS A 354 8.34 -6.96 -13.39
C LYS A 354 7.90 -8.37 -13.01
N ARG A 355 7.66 -8.62 -11.72
CA ARG A 355 7.21 -9.93 -11.24
C ARG A 355 5.78 -10.25 -11.70
N ILE A 356 4.95 -9.24 -11.87
CA ILE A 356 3.60 -9.36 -12.42
C ILE A 356 3.68 -9.42 -13.95
N TYR A 357 3.61 -10.62 -14.49
CA TYR A 357 3.83 -10.95 -15.91
C TYR A 357 2.78 -10.41 -16.91
N ASP A 358 1.78 -9.64 -16.47
CA ASP A 358 0.74 -9.06 -17.32
C ASP A 358 0.88 -7.53 -17.36
N PRO A 359 1.76 -6.98 -18.24
CA PRO A 359 1.94 -5.54 -18.38
C PRO A 359 0.65 -4.81 -18.77
N SER A 360 -0.22 -5.43 -19.59
CA SER A 360 -1.46 -4.80 -20.06
C SER A 360 -2.46 -4.52 -18.93
N ASN A 361 -2.42 -5.32 -17.86
CA ASN A 361 -3.24 -5.12 -16.67
C ASN A 361 -2.46 -4.57 -15.47
N THR A 362 -1.30 -3.97 -15.71
CA THR A 362 -0.44 -3.42 -14.65
C THR A 362 -0.17 -1.94 -14.87
N LEU A 363 -0.72 -1.12 -13.99
CA LEU A 363 -0.55 0.32 -13.96
C LEU A 363 0.59 0.71 -13.01
N SER A 364 1.46 1.60 -13.46
CA SER A 364 2.55 2.17 -12.66
C SER A 364 2.29 3.66 -12.45
N LEU A 365 2.16 4.09 -11.20
CA LEU A 365 1.85 5.46 -10.82
C LEU A 365 2.92 6.04 -9.90
N GLN A 366 3.01 7.37 -9.89
CA GLN A 366 3.75 8.14 -8.91
C GLN A 366 2.85 9.15 -8.19
N LEU A 367 2.94 9.22 -6.86
CA LEU A 367 2.42 10.35 -6.08
C LEU A 367 3.54 11.34 -5.83
N MET A 368 3.23 12.62 -5.98
CA MET A 368 4.17 13.72 -5.75
C MET A 368 3.47 14.88 -5.05
N ARG A 369 4.19 15.58 -4.18
CA ARG A 369 3.76 16.90 -3.73
C ARG A 369 3.87 17.89 -4.89
N TYR A 370 2.82 18.66 -5.11
CA TYR A 370 2.84 19.78 -6.05
C TYR A 370 2.14 20.97 -5.38
N GLN A 371 2.91 22.01 -5.11
CA GLN A 371 2.45 23.14 -4.30
C GLN A 371 1.88 22.65 -2.95
N ASN A 372 0.61 22.98 -2.65
CA ASN A 372 -0.07 22.59 -1.43
C ASN A 372 -0.82 21.24 -1.56
N ASP A 373 -0.89 20.65 -2.75
CA ASP A 373 -1.65 19.43 -3.03
C ASP A 373 -0.76 18.24 -3.42
N VAL A 374 -1.40 17.15 -3.84
CA VAL A 374 -0.78 15.95 -4.38
C VAL A 374 -1.21 15.75 -5.83
N ILE A 375 -0.24 15.48 -6.70
CA ILE A 375 -0.50 15.00 -8.05
C ILE A 375 -0.24 13.51 -8.13
N ILE A 376 -1.03 12.83 -8.96
CA ILE A 376 -0.84 11.42 -9.31
C ILE A 376 -0.63 11.36 -10.81
N LYS A 377 0.46 10.74 -11.24
CA LYS A 377 0.81 10.61 -12.67
C LYS A 377 1.23 9.19 -13.01
N GLN A 378 1.06 8.79 -14.27
CA GLN A 378 1.69 7.56 -14.76
C GLN A 378 3.23 7.71 -14.73
N LYS A 379 3.92 6.61 -14.40
CA LYS A 379 5.38 6.59 -14.30
C LYS A 379 5.94 5.28 -14.82
N ASP A 380 6.92 5.36 -15.71
CA ASP A 380 7.82 4.24 -15.97
C ASP A 380 8.92 4.22 -14.89
N PHE A 381 8.86 3.23 -14.00
CA PHE A 381 9.88 3.08 -12.95
C PHE A 381 11.26 2.75 -13.52
N SER A 382 11.32 2.13 -14.70
CA SER A 382 12.59 1.67 -15.27
C SER A 382 13.48 2.84 -15.67
N GLU A 383 12.92 3.97 -16.12
CA GLU A 383 13.68 5.14 -16.58
C GLU A 383 14.54 5.77 -15.48
N GLU A 384 13.99 5.93 -14.28
CA GLU A 384 14.74 6.50 -13.16
C GLU A 384 15.81 5.55 -12.61
N LEU A 385 15.59 4.24 -12.77
CA LEU A 385 16.52 3.18 -12.37
C LEU A 385 17.62 2.89 -13.40
N LEU A 386 17.59 3.56 -14.56
CA LEU A 386 18.69 3.50 -15.51
C LEU A 386 19.94 4.14 -14.89
N ILE A 387 21.09 3.50 -15.12
CA ILE A 387 22.40 4.10 -14.88
C ILE A 387 22.47 5.40 -15.68
N ASP A 388 23.06 6.45 -15.12
CA ASP A 388 23.10 7.79 -15.74
C ASP A 388 23.57 7.73 -17.19
N PHE A 389 24.60 6.94 -17.51
CA PHE A 389 25.03 6.70 -18.89
C PHE A 389 23.88 6.29 -19.84
N VAL A 390 23.02 5.36 -19.42
CA VAL A 390 21.91 4.87 -20.24
C VAL A 390 20.82 5.94 -20.38
N LYS A 391 20.64 6.81 -19.37
CA LYS A 391 19.73 7.97 -19.48
C LYS A 391 20.23 8.95 -20.54
N GLU A 392 21.53 9.26 -20.52
CA GLU A 392 22.12 10.16 -21.51
C GLU A 392 22.01 9.57 -22.91
N MET A 393 22.32 8.29 -23.10
CA MET A 393 22.17 7.61 -24.39
C MET A 393 20.73 7.71 -24.93
N LYS A 394 19.72 7.49 -24.07
CA LYS A 394 18.31 7.65 -24.47
C LYS A 394 17.96 9.07 -24.90
N ILE A 395 18.50 10.11 -24.23
CA ILE A 395 18.27 11.51 -24.61
C ILE A 395 18.83 11.76 -26.03
N LEU A 396 20.04 11.26 -26.29
CA LEU A 396 20.70 11.37 -27.59
C LEU A 396 19.91 10.65 -28.70
N ASP A 397 19.50 9.40 -28.48
CA ASP A 397 18.72 8.60 -29.44
C ASP A 397 17.35 9.24 -29.73
N THR A 398 16.63 9.66 -28.68
CA THR A 398 15.31 10.30 -28.81
C THR A 398 15.38 11.57 -29.64
N PHE A 399 16.46 12.36 -29.50
CA PHE A 399 16.69 13.54 -30.31
C PHE A 399 16.99 13.21 -31.77
N LEU A 400 17.73 12.13 -32.05
CA LEU A 400 17.93 11.68 -33.43
C LEU A 400 16.63 11.25 -34.09
N GLU A 401 15.75 10.57 -33.36
CA GLU A 401 14.45 10.12 -33.88
C GLU A 401 13.46 11.29 -34.08
N ASN A 402 13.31 12.14 -33.06
CA ASN A 402 12.18 13.07 -32.97
C ASN A 402 12.57 14.55 -33.05
N GLY A 403 13.87 14.87 -32.98
CA GLY A 403 14.35 16.25 -32.85
C GLY A 403 14.03 16.88 -31.49
N ALA A 404 14.19 18.20 -31.40
CA ALA A 404 13.84 18.98 -30.21
C ALA A 404 12.92 20.15 -30.59
N ASP A 405 11.87 20.37 -29.82
CA ASP A 405 10.82 21.37 -30.07
C ASP A 405 11.07 22.70 -29.34
N ASN A 406 12.06 22.77 -28.44
CA ASN A 406 12.37 23.97 -27.67
C ASN A 406 13.85 24.03 -27.26
N GLN A 407 14.30 25.25 -26.92
CA GLN A 407 15.70 25.52 -26.56
C GLN A 407 16.16 24.83 -25.26
N PHE A 408 15.23 24.53 -24.34
CA PHE A 408 15.56 23.78 -23.13
C PHE A 408 15.96 22.33 -23.47
N LYS A 409 15.20 21.66 -24.34
CA LYS A 409 15.53 20.31 -24.82
C LYS A 409 16.83 20.30 -25.62
N ILE A 410 17.05 21.32 -26.47
CA ILE A 410 18.31 21.47 -27.23
C ILE A 410 19.52 21.56 -26.28
N LYS A 411 19.41 22.38 -25.22
CA LYS A 411 20.47 22.49 -24.20
C LYS A 411 20.68 21.16 -23.47
N MET A 412 19.60 20.50 -23.07
CA MET A 412 19.67 19.20 -22.40
C MET A 412 20.39 18.15 -23.26
N VAL A 413 20.08 18.05 -24.55
CA VAL A 413 20.75 17.13 -25.48
C VAL A 413 22.23 17.46 -25.63
N LYS A 414 22.58 18.76 -25.71
CA LYS A 414 23.98 19.21 -25.76
C LYS A 414 24.75 18.78 -24.50
N ASP A 415 24.17 18.99 -23.32
CA ASP A 415 24.79 18.61 -22.04
C ASP A 415 24.96 17.08 -21.96
N SER A 416 24.00 16.30 -22.48
CA SER A 416 24.04 14.84 -22.54
C SER A 416 25.21 14.28 -23.35
N ILE A 417 25.75 14.99 -24.34
CA ILE A 417 26.92 14.54 -25.12
C ILE A 417 28.10 14.25 -24.21
N ARG A 418 28.45 15.21 -23.35
CA ARG A 418 29.57 15.07 -22.41
C ARG A 418 29.29 13.99 -21.39
N LEU A 419 28.09 14.02 -20.79
CA LEU A 419 27.71 13.09 -19.74
C LEU A 419 27.70 11.63 -20.23
N ALA A 420 27.27 11.39 -21.47
CA ALA A 420 27.33 10.06 -22.10
C ALA A 420 28.77 9.58 -22.30
N LEU A 421 29.65 10.44 -22.84
CA LEU A 421 31.07 10.11 -23.02
C LEU A 421 31.75 9.81 -21.68
N GLU A 422 31.57 10.68 -20.68
CA GLU A 422 32.10 10.43 -19.35
C GLU A 422 31.54 9.15 -18.74
N GLY A 423 30.24 8.88 -18.92
CA GLY A 423 29.58 7.66 -18.47
C GLY A 423 30.24 6.40 -19.03
N ILE A 424 30.46 6.33 -20.34
CA ILE A 424 31.09 5.14 -20.95
C ILE A 424 32.55 4.98 -20.51
N PHE A 425 33.30 6.08 -20.36
CA PHE A 425 34.68 6.03 -19.88
C PHE A 425 34.74 5.52 -18.44
N ARG A 426 33.86 6.00 -17.56
CA ARG A 426 33.77 5.51 -16.17
C ARG A 426 33.39 4.03 -16.10
N ILE A 427 32.53 3.55 -17.00
CA ILE A 427 32.13 2.13 -17.07
C ILE A 427 33.29 1.25 -17.59
N LYS A 428 33.87 1.58 -18.74
CA LYS A 428 34.89 0.73 -19.41
C LYS A 428 36.28 0.82 -18.77
N PHE A 429 36.63 1.98 -18.22
CA PHE A 429 37.93 2.25 -17.62
C PHE A 429 37.82 2.48 -16.12
N TYR A 430 37.00 1.68 -15.43
CA TYR A 430 36.70 1.77 -14.00
C TYR A 430 37.93 1.88 -13.09
N LYS A 431 39.08 1.35 -13.51
CA LYS A 431 40.36 1.43 -12.78
C LYS A 431 40.92 2.85 -12.64
N TYR A 432 40.51 3.77 -13.52
CA TYR A 432 40.96 5.17 -13.56
C TYR A 432 39.88 6.13 -13.07
N ASN A 433 38.73 5.62 -12.63
CA ASN A 433 37.63 6.42 -12.12
C ASN A 433 37.86 6.71 -10.63
N THR A 434 38.43 7.88 -10.31
CA THR A 434 38.52 8.40 -8.94
C THR A 434 37.44 9.45 -8.69
N ASP A 435 37.22 9.84 -7.42
CA ASP A 435 36.33 10.94 -7.10
C ASP A 435 36.81 12.22 -7.84
N ASN A 436 35.94 12.81 -8.68
CA ASN A 436 36.16 14.01 -9.51
C ASN A 436 36.90 13.87 -10.86
N VAL A 437 36.85 12.71 -11.53
CA VAL A 437 37.38 12.58 -12.92
C VAL A 437 36.35 13.02 -13.97
N TRP A 438 36.73 13.96 -14.84
CA TRP A 438 35.91 14.51 -15.93
C TRP A 438 36.37 14.02 -17.31
N LEU A 439 35.61 14.30 -18.37
CA LEU A 439 35.98 13.92 -19.75
C LEU A 439 37.40 14.37 -20.10
N GLY A 440 37.73 15.62 -19.80
CA GLY A 440 39.06 16.20 -20.07
C GLY A 440 40.21 15.43 -19.42
N ASP A 441 40.00 14.76 -18.30
CA ASP A 441 41.04 13.95 -17.65
C ASP A 441 41.23 12.61 -18.38
N PHE A 442 40.16 11.99 -18.86
CA PHE A 442 40.27 10.84 -19.77
C PHE A 442 40.97 11.21 -21.09
N LEU A 443 40.73 12.41 -21.62
CA LEU A 443 41.44 12.88 -22.82
C LEU A 443 42.94 13.03 -22.57
N LYS A 444 43.36 13.49 -21.38
CA LYS A 444 44.78 13.52 -21.00
C LYS A 444 45.37 12.11 -20.90
N LEU A 445 44.64 11.16 -20.31
CA LEU A 445 45.08 9.76 -20.25
C LEU A 445 45.26 9.16 -21.65
N ILE A 446 44.35 9.45 -22.59
CA ILE A 446 44.48 9.04 -23.98
C ILE A 446 45.70 9.68 -24.63
N ASP A 447 45.91 10.98 -24.44
CA ASP A 447 47.03 11.72 -25.03
C ASP A 447 48.39 11.17 -24.54
N GLU A 448 48.51 10.92 -23.23
CA GLU A 448 49.70 10.39 -22.58
C GLU A 448 49.90 8.88 -22.79
N SER A 449 48.94 8.18 -23.40
CA SER A 449 49.00 6.72 -23.53
C SER A 449 50.12 6.24 -24.46
N SER A 450 50.74 5.12 -24.11
CA SER A 450 51.75 4.41 -24.87
C SER A 450 51.66 2.92 -24.58
N THR A 451 52.44 2.09 -25.26
CA THR A 451 52.51 0.64 -24.99
C THR A 451 52.97 0.30 -23.56
N VAL A 452 53.55 1.27 -22.84
CA VAL A 452 54.04 1.11 -21.46
C VAL A 452 53.17 1.85 -20.44
N LYS A 453 52.70 3.07 -20.77
CA LYS A 453 51.91 3.94 -19.87
C LYS A 453 50.47 4.02 -20.38
N TYR A 454 49.49 3.59 -19.57
CA TYR A 454 48.07 3.54 -19.95
C TYR A 454 47.78 2.77 -21.27
N PRO A 455 48.32 1.54 -21.45
CA PRO A 455 48.22 0.79 -22.71
C PRO A 455 46.78 0.56 -23.20
N GLU A 456 45.79 0.51 -22.30
CA GLU A 456 44.37 0.34 -22.63
C GLU A 456 43.75 1.52 -23.40
N PHE A 457 44.35 2.72 -23.32
CA PHE A 457 43.87 3.92 -24.02
C PHE A 457 44.54 4.13 -25.39
N VAL A 458 45.61 3.40 -25.71
CA VAL A 458 46.40 3.59 -26.96
C VAL A 458 45.53 3.50 -28.20
N ARG A 459 44.59 2.55 -28.23
CA ARG A 459 43.65 2.37 -29.36
C ARG A 459 42.73 3.57 -29.59
N LEU A 460 42.54 4.42 -28.57
CA LEU A 460 41.66 5.60 -28.63
C LEU A 460 42.39 6.86 -29.11
N LYS A 461 43.73 6.84 -29.25
CA LYS A 461 44.49 7.98 -29.77
C LYS A 461 44.01 8.45 -31.14
N GLN A 462 43.60 7.51 -32.00
CA GLN A 462 43.08 7.82 -33.34
C GLN A 462 41.77 8.64 -33.30
N TYR A 463 41.02 8.57 -32.19
CA TYR A 463 39.76 9.29 -32.00
C TYR A 463 39.90 10.54 -31.12
N LEU A 464 41.12 10.85 -30.65
CA LEU A 464 41.38 11.97 -29.76
C LEU A 464 40.98 13.34 -30.35
N PRO A 465 41.16 13.61 -31.67
CA PRO A 465 40.67 14.86 -32.27
C PRO A 465 39.15 15.02 -32.15
N ASP A 466 38.40 13.97 -32.49
CA ASP A 466 36.94 13.98 -32.45
C ASP A 466 36.43 14.13 -31.01
N LEU A 467 37.04 13.41 -30.06
CA LEU A 467 36.71 13.50 -28.64
C LEU A 467 36.99 14.89 -28.04
N ARG A 468 38.07 15.56 -28.48
CA ARG A 468 38.36 16.95 -28.10
C ARG A 468 37.30 17.89 -28.68
N GLY A 469 36.95 17.73 -29.95
CA GLY A 469 35.89 18.53 -30.59
C GLY A 469 34.55 18.44 -29.85
N LEU A 470 34.14 17.23 -29.45
CA LEU A 470 32.92 17.01 -28.66
C LEU A 470 33.03 17.60 -27.25
N ASN A 471 34.16 17.42 -26.57
CA ASN A 471 34.39 17.99 -25.25
C ASN A 471 34.34 19.53 -25.27
N ASP A 472 34.91 20.14 -26.30
CA ASP A 472 34.90 21.59 -26.48
C ASP A 472 33.48 22.06 -26.72
N TYR A 473 32.78 21.49 -27.72
CA TYR A 473 31.39 21.84 -28.02
C TYR A 473 30.46 21.75 -26.80
N SER A 474 30.57 20.66 -26.03
CA SER A 474 29.72 20.36 -24.87
C SER A 474 30.19 21.03 -23.56
N SER A 475 31.23 21.87 -23.59
CA SER A 475 31.76 22.52 -22.39
C SER A 475 30.85 23.65 -21.86
N PRO A 476 30.68 23.79 -20.52
CA PRO A 476 29.95 24.89 -19.90
C PRO A 476 30.47 26.28 -20.26
N ALA A 477 31.77 26.41 -20.59
CA ALA A 477 32.40 27.69 -20.93
C ALA A 477 31.85 28.35 -22.20
N HIS A 478 31.20 27.60 -23.09
CA HIS A 478 30.46 28.17 -24.23
C HIS A 478 29.18 28.93 -23.82
N HIS A 479 28.81 28.91 -22.53
CA HIS A 479 27.65 29.65 -22.00
C HIS A 479 28.01 30.97 -21.29
N ASP A 480 29.29 31.20 -20.95
CA ASP A 480 29.69 32.26 -20.02
C ASP A 480 30.54 33.36 -20.68
N VAL A 481 30.35 33.57 -21.99
CA VAL A 481 30.92 34.72 -22.70
C VAL A 481 30.00 35.93 -22.49
N GLY A 482 30.07 36.50 -21.28
CA GLY A 482 29.86 37.92 -20.95
C GLY A 482 28.61 38.65 -21.44
N GLY A 483 27.69 38.96 -20.51
CA GLY A 483 27.13 40.31 -20.31
C GLY A 483 26.31 41.00 -21.41
N MET A 484 26.17 40.45 -22.61
CA MET A 484 25.28 40.95 -23.65
C MET A 484 24.29 39.88 -24.04
N ILE A 485 23.01 40.24 -24.03
CA ILE A 485 21.87 39.40 -24.40
C ILE A 485 21.99 39.05 -25.89
N GLY A 486 22.72 37.99 -26.17
CA GLY A 486 22.75 37.29 -27.45
C GLY A 486 22.48 35.82 -27.14
N HIS A 487 21.25 35.38 -27.31
CA HIS A 487 20.92 33.96 -27.27
C HIS A 487 21.78 33.25 -28.32
N ILE A 488 22.81 32.51 -27.90
CA ILE A 488 23.46 31.53 -28.78
C ILE A 488 22.41 30.46 -29.05
N GLN A 489 21.68 30.63 -30.14
CA GLN A 489 20.68 29.70 -30.60
C GLN A 489 21.45 28.51 -31.18
N ILE A 490 21.56 27.44 -30.41
CA ILE A 490 22.22 26.20 -30.85
C ILE A 490 21.43 25.66 -32.04
N ASP A 491 22.10 25.48 -33.18
CA ASP A 491 21.45 24.97 -34.38
C ASP A 491 21.14 23.47 -34.23
N SER A 492 19.91 23.09 -34.60
CA SER A 492 19.42 21.73 -34.44
C SER A 492 20.08 20.76 -35.43
N ALA A 493 20.45 21.23 -36.63
CA ALA A 493 21.14 20.41 -37.61
C ALA A 493 22.61 20.18 -37.24
N GLU A 494 23.29 21.22 -36.75
CA GLU A 494 24.62 21.13 -36.13
C GLU A 494 24.62 20.14 -34.95
N LEU A 495 23.71 20.32 -33.98
CA LEU A 495 23.62 19.43 -32.81
C LEU A 495 23.39 17.97 -33.23
N ARG A 496 22.55 17.72 -34.24
CA ARG A 496 22.32 16.38 -34.79
C ARG A 496 23.58 15.72 -35.34
N THR A 497 24.53 16.50 -35.86
CA THR A 497 25.83 15.98 -36.33
C THR A 497 26.68 15.54 -35.15
N TYR A 498 26.84 16.39 -34.14
CA TYR A 498 27.58 16.05 -32.92
C TYR A 498 26.98 14.88 -32.13
N VAL A 499 25.66 14.75 -32.09
CA VAL A 499 24.99 13.61 -31.45
C VAL A 499 25.31 12.29 -32.17
N LYS A 500 25.29 12.27 -33.51
CA LYS A 500 25.67 11.08 -34.30
C LYS A 500 27.13 10.70 -34.10
N GLU A 501 28.02 11.69 -34.09
CA GLU A 501 29.45 11.48 -33.82
C GLU A 501 29.67 10.91 -32.42
N THR A 502 28.96 11.44 -31.42
CA THR A 502 29.01 10.97 -30.03
C THR A 502 28.64 9.49 -29.93
N ILE A 503 27.49 9.09 -30.49
CA ILE A 503 27.03 7.69 -30.47
C ILE A 503 28.04 6.79 -31.20
N SER A 504 28.54 7.21 -32.37
CA SER A 504 29.56 6.46 -33.12
C SER A 504 30.86 6.26 -32.34
N LEU A 505 31.28 7.26 -31.58
CA LEU A 505 32.48 7.17 -30.74
C LEU A 505 32.26 6.29 -29.51
N ILE A 506 31.08 6.35 -28.88
CA ILE A 506 30.72 5.49 -27.75
C ILE A 506 30.76 4.00 -28.12
N GLU A 507 30.43 3.63 -29.37
CA GLU A 507 30.58 2.25 -29.85
C GLU A 507 32.05 1.83 -30.00
N LYS A 508 32.94 2.79 -30.31
CA LYS A 508 34.37 2.56 -30.55
C LYS A 508 35.20 2.58 -29.26
N ILE A 509 34.79 3.36 -28.26
CA ILE A 509 35.28 3.32 -26.87
C ILE A 509 34.80 2.02 -26.27
#